data_AF-A0A7I8KYW3-F1
#
_entry.id   AF-A0A7I8KYW3-F1
#
_cell.length_a   1.000
_cell.length_b   1.000
_cell.length_c   1.000
_cell.angle_alpha   90.00
_cell.angle_beta   90.00
_cell.angle_gamma   90.00
#
_symmetry.space_group_name_H-M   'P 1'
#
loop_
_entity.id
_entity.type
_entity.pdbx_description
1 polymer ?
#
loop_
_entity_poly.entity_id
_entity_poly.type
_entity_poly.pdbx_seq_one_letter_code
_entity_poly.pdbx_strand_id
1 'polypeptide(L)'
;MASTKVKLHQLDKKTNFMLWQVKMKSVLTQLDLEDAVSPTMHISWIEDQMKMINQKRQKLTSYGQGLRRYVAKIVTRRNLAKQRLFGLHMMKGTSLESHLAAFKDIMAELEALDVNMLNDEDLCSLLLMSLSPSFLGFRDILFYGSEGLSLATIYEALSSKKNMSKFLETATSSQAEGVVI
;
A
#
# COMPACT_ATOMS: atom_id res chain seq x y z
N MET A 1 -68.22 -9.32 -32.90
CA MET A 1 -67.03 -9.61 -32.07
C MET A 1 -66.69 -8.35 -31.28
N ALA A 2 -67.05 -8.29 -30.00
CA ALA A 2 -66.76 -7.10 -29.18
C ALA A 2 -65.26 -7.02 -28.88
N SER A 3 -64.61 -5.94 -29.29
CA SER A 3 -63.20 -5.68 -29.00
C SER A 3 -63.06 -5.26 -27.53
N THR A 4 -62.74 -6.20 -26.64
CA THR A 4 -62.49 -5.91 -25.22
C THR A 4 -61.24 -5.04 -25.09
N LYS A 5 -61.40 -3.74 -24.85
CA LYS A 5 -60.29 -2.84 -24.51
C LYS A 5 -59.74 -3.24 -23.13
N VAL A 6 -58.69 -4.04 -23.12
CA VAL A 6 -58.02 -4.42 -21.89
C VAL A 6 -57.16 -3.25 -21.40
N LYS A 7 -57.48 -2.72 -20.21
CA LYS A 7 -56.63 -1.74 -19.49
C LYS A 7 -55.63 -2.47 -18.60
N LEU A 8 -54.49 -2.86 -19.17
CA LEU A 8 -53.30 -3.26 -18.42
C LEU A 8 -52.31 -2.09 -18.39
N HIS A 9 -51.89 -1.70 -17.19
CA HIS A 9 -50.82 -0.72 -17.03
C HIS A 9 -49.46 -1.38 -17.35
N GLN A 10 -48.53 -0.65 -17.96
CA GLN A 10 -47.16 -1.14 -18.17
C GLN A 10 -46.48 -1.42 -16.82
N LEU A 11 -45.67 -2.48 -16.77
CA LEU A 11 -44.94 -2.84 -15.57
C LEU A 11 -43.86 -1.79 -15.29
N ASP A 12 -43.91 -1.15 -14.12
CA ASP A 12 -42.90 -0.18 -13.67
C ASP A 12 -42.27 -0.61 -12.33
N LYS A 13 -41.33 0.18 -11.81
CA LYS A 13 -40.62 -0.11 -10.55
C LYS A 13 -41.48 0.03 -9.28
N LYS A 14 -42.70 0.59 -9.38
CA LYS A 14 -43.60 0.87 -8.25
C LYS A 14 -44.82 -0.06 -8.23
N THR A 15 -45.06 -0.77 -9.32
CA THR A 15 -46.20 -1.66 -9.48
C THR A 15 -45.98 -2.93 -8.68
N ASN A 16 -46.96 -3.33 -7.86
CA ASN A 16 -46.93 -4.61 -7.18
C ASN A 16 -47.00 -5.74 -8.22
N PHE A 17 -45.88 -6.41 -8.42
CA PHE A 17 -45.72 -7.46 -9.44
C PHE A 17 -46.74 -8.59 -9.29
N MET A 18 -47.05 -9.01 -8.07
CA MET A 18 -48.02 -10.09 -7.82
C MET A 18 -49.44 -9.70 -8.27
N LEU A 19 -49.87 -8.47 -7.96
CA LEU A 19 -51.16 -7.96 -8.38
C LEU A 19 -51.25 -7.75 -9.90
N TRP A 20 -50.15 -7.27 -10.51
CA TRP A 20 -50.05 -7.11 -11.96
C TRP A 20 -50.10 -8.46 -12.67
N GLN A 21 -49.39 -9.47 -12.15
CA GLN A 21 -49.37 -10.83 -12.71
C GLN A 21 -50.77 -11.47 -12.69
N VAL A 22 -51.52 -11.32 -11.59
CA VAL A 22 -52.90 -11.83 -11.50
C VAL A 22 -53.81 -11.17 -12.55
N LYS A 23 -53.69 -9.84 -12.74
CA LYS A 23 -54.45 -9.12 -13.78
C LYS A 23 -54.05 -9.54 -15.19
N MET A 24 -52.76 -9.70 -15.46
CA MET A 24 -52.26 -10.16 -16.76
C MET A 24 -52.74 -11.57 -17.09
N LYS A 25 -52.72 -12.50 -16.11
CA LYS A 25 -53.27 -13.84 -16.27
C LYS A 25 -54.76 -13.82 -16.61
N SER A 26 -55.56 -13.03 -15.88
CA SER A 26 -56.98 -12.86 -16.16
C SER A 26 -57.26 -12.35 -17.59
N VAL A 27 -56.39 -11.50 -18.12
CA VAL A 27 -56.50 -10.98 -19.48
C VAL A 27 -56.17 -12.05 -20.52
N LEU A 28 -55.11 -12.83 -20.28
CA LEU A 28 -54.71 -13.91 -21.17
C LEU A 28 -55.77 -15.02 -21.23
N THR A 29 -56.39 -15.34 -20.09
CA THR A 29 -57.59 -16.18 -19.99
C THR A 29 -58.74 -15.69 -20.86
N GLN A 30 -59.04 -14.39 -20.81
CA GLN A 30 -60.12 -13.81 -21.61
C GLN A 30 -59.84 -13.82 -23.12
N LEU A 31 -58.59 -13.93 -23.51
CA LEU A 31 -58.15 -13.94 -24.92
C LEU A 31 -57.87 -15.35 -25.43
N ASP A 32 -58.11 -16.39 -24.63
CA ASP A 32 -57.79 -17.80 -24.94
C ASP A 32 -56.30 -18.02 -25.26
N LEU A 33 -55.44 -17.25 -24.58
CA LEU A 33 -53.97 -17.26 -24.72
C LEU A 33 -53.28 -17.74 -23.44
N GLU A 34 -53.94 -18.58 -22.64
CA GLU A 34 -53.42 -19.03 -21.34
C GLU A 34 -52.09 -19.79 -21.48
N ASP A 35 -51.95 -20.57 -22.55
CA ASP A 35 -50.73 -21.33 -22.86
C ASP A 35 -49.56 -20.45 -23.34
N ALA A 36 -49.83 -19.19 -23.74
CA ALA A 36 -48.81 -18.27 -24.22
C ALA A 36 -47.92 -17.72 -23.08
N VAL A 37 -48.37 -17.79 -21.82
CA VAL A 37 -47.60 -17.33 -20.65
C VAL A 37 -47.59 -18.42 -19.59
N SER A 38 -46.83 -19.48 -19.88
CA SER A 38 -46.61 -20.56 -18.92
C SER A 38 -45.88 -20.04 -17.67
N PRO A 39 -46.40 -20.28 -16.44
CA PRO A 39 -45.74 -19.88 -15.19
C PRO A 39 -44.30 -20.41 -15.05
N THR A 40 -44.01 -21.57 -15.64
CA THR A 40 -42.68 -22.18 -15.70
C THR A 40 -41.70 -21.38 -16.54
N MET A 41 -42.14 -20.68 -17.60
CA MET A 41 -41.27 -19.81 -18.40
C MET A 41 -40.84 -18.56 -17.61
N HIS A 42 -41.69 -18.08 -16.69
CA HIS A 42 -41.38 -16.94 -15.83
C HIS A 42 -40.47 -17.33 -14.65
N ILE A 43 -40.65 -18.53 -14.07
CA ILE A 43 -39.78 -19.04 -13.00
C ILE A 43 -38.38 -19.34 -13.53
N SER A 44 -38.27 -20.04 -14.66
CA SER A 44 -36.96 -20.31 -15.29
C SER A 44 -36.21 -19.03 -15.66
N TRP A 45 -36.91 -18.02 -16.19
CA TRP A 45 -36.30 -16.72 -16.45
C TRP A 45 -35.74 -16.06 -15.18
N ILE A 46 -36.49 -16.09 -14.06
CA ILE A 46 -36.02 -15.56 -12.77
C ILE A 46 -34.79 -16.34 -12.28
N GLU A 47 -34.81 -17.67 -12.37
CA GLU A 47 -33.69 -18.54 -11.98
C GLU A 47 -32.44 -18.23 -12.80
N ASP A 48 -32.57 -18.04 -14.10
CA ASP A 48 -31.48 -17.63 -14.99
C ASP A 48 -30.94 -16.25 -14.63
N GLN A 49 -31.81 -15.28 -14.32
CA GLN A 49 -31.38 -13.96 -13.85
C GLN A 49 -30.61 -14.06 -12.52
N MET A 50 -31.11 -14.85 -11.57
CA MET A 50 -30.44 -15.08 -10.28
C MET A 50 -29.08 -15.74 -10.47
N LYS A 51 -28.98 -16.73 -11.37
CA LYS A 51 -27.71 -17.39 -11.72
C LYS A 51 -26.70 -16.41 -12.30
N MET A 52 -27.13 -15.55 -13.23
CA MET A 52 -26.28 -14.50 -13.79
C MET A 52 -25.81 -13.49 -12.73
N ILE A 53 -26.71 -13.05 -11.84
CA ILE A 53 -26.37 -12.14 -10.74
C ILE A 53 -25.36 -12.78 -9.79
N ASN A 54 -25.55 -14.04 -9.42
CA ASN A 54 -24.64 -14.77 -8.55
C ASN A 54 -23.25 -14.96 -9.19
N GLN A 55 -23.19 -15.27 -10.48
CA GLN A 55 -21.92 -15.33 -11.21
C GLN A 55 -21.19 -13.98 -11.22
N LYS A 56 -21.91 -12.88 -11.50
CA LYS A 56 -21.33 -11.52 -11.45
C LYS A 56 -20.82 -11.18 -10.05
N ARG A 57 -21.59 -11.53 -9.01
CA ARG A 57 -21.20 -11.34 -7.60
C ARG A 57 -19.92 -12.11 -7.28
N GLN A 58 -19.84 -13.39 -7.66
CA GLN A 58 -18.65 -14.22 -7.42
C GLN A 58 -17.41 -13.63 -8.09
N LYS A 59 -17.53 -13.15 -9.34
CA LYS A 59 -16.43 -12.46 -10.03
C LYS A 59 -16.00 -11.21 -9.27
N LEU A 60 -16.95 -10.35 -8.87
CA LEU A 60 -16.66 -9.14 -8.09
C LEU A 60 -15.97 -9.47 -6.75
N THR A 61 -16.42 -10.52 -6.06
CA THR A 61 -15.80 -11.01 -4.82
C THR A 61 -14.35 -11.45 -5.07
N SER A 62 -14.10 -12.19 -6.15
CA SER A 62 -12.74 -12.61 -6.54
C SER A 62 -11.81 -11.41 -6.79
N TYR A 63 -12.28 -10.40 -7.53
CA TYR A 63 -11.53 -9.16 -7.73
C TYR A 63 -11.24 -8.44 -6.40
N GLY A 64 -12.25 -8.32 -5.53
CA GLY A 64 -12.09 -7.73 -4.20
C GLY A 64 -11.07 -8.49 -3.34
N GLN A 65 -11.04 -9.82 -3.40
CA GLN A 65 -10.02 -10.64 -2.73
C GLN A 65 -8.63 -10.44 -3.35
N GLY A 66 -8.53 -10.26 -4.66
CA GLY A 66 -7.29 -9.92 -5.36
C GLY A 66 -6.72 -8.58 -4.88
N LEU A 67 -7.55 -7.54 -4.87
CA LEU A 67 -7.15 -6.21 -4.39
C LEU A 67 -6.74 -6.23 -2.92
N ARG A 68 -7.49 -6.93 -2.06
CA ARG A 68 -7.12 -7.11 -0.65
C ARG A 68 -5.74 -7.74 -0.48
N ARG A 69 -5.43 -8.79 -1.24
CA ARG A 69 -4.11 -9.43 -1.21
C ARG A 69 -3.00 -8.48 -1.70
N TYR A 70 -3.27 -7.70 -2.75
CA TYR A 70 -2.31 -6.72 -3.25
C TYR A 70 -2.00 -5.63 -2.21
N VAL A 71 -3.04 -5.03 -1.61
CA VAL A 71 -2.89 -4.04 -0.54
C VAL A 71 -2.16 -4.63 0.67
N ALA A 72 -2.50 -5.86 1.08
CA ALA A 72 -1.82 -6.55 2.16
C ALA A 72 -0.30 -6.70 1.88
N LYS A 73 0.09 -7.06 0.66
CA LYS A 73 1.51 -7.13 0.28
C LYS A 73 2.23 -5.79 0.42
N ILE A 74 1.62 -4.69 -0.03
CA ILE A 74 2.19 -3.34 0.12
C ILE A 74 2.38 -3.00 1.60
N VAL A 75 1.35 -3.25 2.42
CA VAL A 75 1.41 -3.00 3.87
C VAL A 75 2.50 -3.83 4.53
N THR A 76 2.64 -5.11 4.17
CA THR A 76 3.69 -5.98 4.69
C THR A 76 5.08 -5.49 4.27
N ARG A 77 5.29 -5.14 3.01
CA ARG A 77 6.58 -4.59 2.53
C ARG A 77 6.95 -3.30 3.26
N ARG A 78 6.00 -2.39 3.42
CA ARG A 78 6.19 -1.16 4.20
C ARG A 78 6.58 -1.44 5.64
N ASN A 79 5.91 -2.38 6.30
CA ASN A 79 6.21 -2.72 7.69
C ASN A 79 7.58 -3.40 7.84
N LEU A 80 7.99 -4.22 6.87
CA LEU A 80 9.33 -4.82 6.84
C LEU A 80 10.42 -3.75 6.64
N ALA A 81 10.21 -2.80 5.73
CA ALA A 81 11.15 -1.70 5.52
C ALA A 81 11.31 -0.84 6.79
N LYS A 82 10.20 -0.52 7.48
CA LYS A 82 10.25 0.13 8.80
C LYS A 82 11.04 -0.67 9.83
N GLN A 83 10.80 -1.98 9.91
CA GLN A 83 11.50 -2.83 10.88
C GLN A 83 13.00 -2.83 10.61
N ARG A 84 13.43 -2.87 9.35
CA ARG A 84 14.84 -2.76 8.95
C ARG A 84 15.42 -1.40 9.30
N LEU A 85 14.64 -0.33 9.09
CA LEU A 85 15.03 1.03 9.43
C LEU A 85 15.29 1.19 10.94
N PHE A 86 14.33 0.81 11.78
CA PHE A 86 14.43 0.94 13.23
C PHE A 86 15.46 -0.02 13.86
N GLY A 87 15.73 -1.15 13.20
CA GLY A 87 16.77 -2.10 13.61
C GLY A 87 18.13 -1.87 12.97
N LEU A 88 18.30 -0.80 12.18
CA LEU A 88 19.57 -0.53 11.50
C LEU A 88 20.62 -0.09 12.52
N HIS A 89 21.70 -0.86 12.63
CA HIS A 89 22.84 -0.52 13.46
C HIS A 89 24.16 -0.85 12.76
N MET A 90 25.10 0.07 12.86
CA MET A 90 26.43 -0.07 12.28
C MET A 90 27.25 -1.08 13.09
N MET A 91 27.52 -2.25 12.49
CA MET A 91 28.32 -3.30 13.14
C MET A 91 29.81 -2.92 13.19
N LYS A 92 30.54 -3.42 14.20
CA LYS A 92 31.99 -3.20 14.31
C LYS A 92 32.70 -3.74 13.06
N GLY A 93 33.52 -2.90 12.42
CA GLY A 93 34.23 -3.24 11.19
C GLY A 93 33.47 -2.98 9.89
N THR A 94 32.19 -2.60 9.93
CA THR A 94 31.49 -2.10 8.73
C THR A 94 31.98 -0.70 8.37
N SER A 95 32.12 -0.42 7.08
CA SER A 95 32.49 0.91 6.61
C SER A 95 31.30 1.86 6.74
N LEU A 96 31.58 3.14 7.05
CA LEU A 96 30.54 4.16 7.12
C LEU A 96 29.76 4.29 5.79
N GLU A 97 30.44 4.15 4.65
CA GLU A 97 29.79 4.20 3.32
C GLU A 97 28.79 3.07 3.11
N SER A 98 29.16 1.84 3.50
CA SER A 98 28.25 0.69 3.39
C SER A 98 27.03 0.87 4.28
N HIS A 99 27.20 1.44 5.47
CA HIS A 99 26.10 1.74 6.39
C HIS A 99 25.17 2.82 5.82
N LEU A 100 25.73 3.91 5.29
CA LEU A 100 24.95 5.00 4.67
C LEU A 100 24.23 4.53 3.40
N ALA A 101 24.85 3.66 2.61
CA ALA A 101 24.19 3.04 1.46
C ALA A 101 22.97 2.21 1.89
N ALA A 102 23.12 1.34 2.90
CA ALA A 102 22.02 0.56 3.44
C ALA A 102 20.88 1.45 3.97
N PHE A 103 21.21 2.56 4.65
CA PHE A 103 20.21 3.53 5.10
C PHE A 103 19.46 4.15 3.90
N LYS A 104 20.18 4.62 2.88
CA LYS A 104 19.60 5.21 1.66
C LYS A 104 18.72 4.23 0.89
N ASP A 105 19.12 2.97 0.79
CA ASP A 105 18.34 1.92 0.13
C ASP A 105 16.99 1.70 0.84
N ILE A 106 16.99 1.70 2.17
CA ILE A 106 15.76 1.59 2.97
C ILE A 106 14.88 2.83 2.80
N MET A 107 15.47 4.02 2.72
CA MET A 107 14.74 5.26 2.43
C MET A 107 14.08 5.22 1.05
N ALA A 108 14.82 4.82 0.02
CA ALA A 108 14.30 4.71 -1.34
C ALA A 108 13.17 3.66 -1.43
N GLU A 109 13.28 2.53 -0.71
CA GLU A 109 12.20 1.54 -0.64
C GLU A 109 10.93 2.11 0.03
N LEU A 110 11.08 2.92 1.09
CA LEU A 110 9.95 3.56 1.77
C LEU A 110 9.32 4.67 0.92
N GLU A 111 10.12 5.45 0.22
CA GLU A 111 9.66 6.49 -0.72
C GLU A 111 8.88 5.89 -1.89
N ALA A 112 9.37 4.78 -2.46
CA ALA A 112 8.69 4.04 -3.53
C ALA A 112 7.32 3.47 -3.12
N LEU A 113 7.05 3.33 -1.82
CA LEU A 113 5.76 2.90 -1.28
C LEU A 113 4.83 4.09 -0.95
N ASP A 114 5.20 5.30 -1.36
CA ASP A 114 4.52 6.58 -1.12
C ASP A 114 4.29 6.88 0.37
N VAL A 115 5.37 6.79 1.14
CA VAL A 115 5.29 6.85 2.60
C VAL A 115 6.08 8.01 3.19
N ASN A 116 5.45 9.18 3.28
CA ASN A 116 5.96 10.33 4.04
C ASN A 116 5.71 10.14 5.55
N MET A 117 6.52 9.33 6.22
CA MET A 117 6.28 8.94 7.62
C MET A 117 7.10 9.68 8.67
N LEU A 118 8.22 10.27 8.29
CA LEU A 118 9.17 10.87 9.22
C LEU A 118 9.59 12.21 8.63
N ASN A 119 9.68 13.23 9.46
CA ASN A 119 10.24 14.51 9.05
C ASN A 119 11.76 14.34 8.87
N ASP A 120 12.40 15.28 8.17
CA ASP A 120 13.85 15.22 7.94
C ASP A 120 14.62 15.13 9.27
N GLU A 121 14.16 15.84 10.31
CA GLU A 121 14.73 15.79 11.67
C GLU A 121 14.63 14.42 12.36
N ASP A 122 13.52 13.71 12.16
CA ASP A 122 13.35 12.35 12.70
C ASP A 122 14.31 11.38 12.01
N LEU A 123 14.48 11.52 10.69
CA LEU A 123 15.41 10.73 9.89
C LEU A 123 16.86 11.00 10.27
N CYS A 124 17.19 12.27 10.52
CA CYS A 124 18.48 12.69 11.05
C CYS A 124 18.78 12.00 12.37
N SER A 125 17.82 12.06 13.30
CA SER A 125 17.94 11.42 14.62
C SER A 125 18.14 9.92 14.51
N LEU A 126 17.37 9.27 13.64
CA LEU A 126 17.46 7.83 13.43
C LEU A 126 18.80 7.41 12.82
N LEU A 127 19.29 8.15 11.81
CA LEU A 127 20.59 7.92 11.21
C LEU A 127 21.69 8.05 12.26
N LEU A 128 21.66 9.11 13.07
CA LEU A 128 22.65 9.35 14.14
C LEU A 128 22.61 8.27 15.23
N MET A 129 21.43 7.74 15.59
CA MET A 129 21.29 6.63 16.54
C MET A 129 21.74 5.28 15.98
N SER A 130 21.72 5.10 14.65
CA SER A 130 22.17 3.87 14.00
C SER A 130 23.70 3.71 13.96
N LEU A 131 24.46 4.79 14.19
CA LEU A 131 25.92 4.78 14.12
C LEU A 131 26.56 4.01 15.28
N SER A 132 27.76 3.50 15.03
CA SER A 132 28.57 2.79 16.03
C SER A 132 28.97 3.72 17.19
N PRO A 133 29.19 3.21 18.42
CA PRO A 133 29.64 4.00 19.56
C PRO A 133 30.91 4.85 19.34
N SER A 134 31.74 4.50 18.35
CA SER A 134 32.89 5.32 17.93
C SER A 134 32.49 6.73 17.43
N PHE A 135 31.20 6.95 17.15
CA PHE A 135 30.66 8.23 16.71
C PHE A 135 29.99 9.04 17.84
N LEU A 136 29.91 8.54 19.09
CA LEU A 136 29.19 9.21 20.18
C LEU A 136 29.54 10.69 20.35
N GLY A 137 30.82 11.04 20.51
CA GLY A 137 31.20 12.45 20.69
C GLY A 137 30.84 13.35 19.50
N PHE A 138 30.89 12.81 18.28
CA PHE A 138 30.49 13.55 17.08
C PHE A 138 28.97 13.68 16.95
N ARG A 139 28.26 12.63 17.34
CA ARG A 139 26.81 12.59 17.39
C ARG A 139 26.28 13.65 18.35
N ASP A 140 26.87 13.75 19.54
CA ASP A 140 26.43 14.72 20.56
C ASP A 140 26.72 16.16 20.09
N ILE A 141 27.86 16.42 19.43
CA ILE A 141 28.13 17.74 18.81
C ILE A 141 27.06 18.11 17.78
N LEU A 142 26.64 17.16 16.94
CA LEU A 142 25.58 17.39 15.96
C LEU A 142 24.22 17.62 16.61
N PHE A 143 23.84 16.83 17.63
CA PHE A 143 22.55 16.99 18.30
C PHE A 143 22.42 18.30 19.05
N TYR A 144 23.48 18.75 19.73
CA TYR A 144 23.41 19.92 20.60
C TYR A 144 23.91 21.21 19.91
N GLY A 145 24.58 21.10 18.77
CA GLY A 145 25.24 22.22 18.09
C GLY A 145 24.48 22.83 16.91
N SER A 146 23.39 22.22 16.43
CA SER A 146 22.68 22.69 15.23
C SER A 146 21.30 23.29 15.55
N GLU A 147 20.99 24.46 14.97
CA GLU A 147 19.64 25.07 15.03
C GLU A 147 18.60 24.40 14.11
N GLY A 148 18.99 23.34 13.39
CA GLY A 148 18.11 22.50 12.59
C GLY A 148 18.90 21.38 11.92
N LEU A 149 18.44 20.13 12.07
CA LEU A 149 19.07 18.97 11.47
C LEU A 149 18.43 18.68 10.10
N SER A 150 19.27 18.68 9.06
CA SER A 150 18.91 18.15 7.75
C SER A 150 19.82 16.98 7.38
N LEU A 151 19.27 15.99 6.67
CA LEU A 151 20.03 14.81 6.26
C LEU A 151 21.24 15.19 5.42
N ALA A 152 21.13 16.21 4.55
CA ALA A 152 22.24 16.69 3.73
C ALA A 152 23.43 17.16 4.60
N THR A 153 23.15 18.00 5.60
CA THR A 153 24.15 18.52 6.54
C THR A 153 24.82 17.39 7.32
N ILE A 154 24.06 16.37 7.75
CA ILE A 154 24.63 15.20 8.43
C ILE A 154 25.52 14.38 7.50
N TYR A 155 25.12 14.15 6.25
CA TYR A 155 25.95 13.42 5.29
C TYR A 155 27.27 14.13 5.01
N GLU A 156 27.26 15.45 4.87
CA GLU A 156 28.46 16.27 4.70
C GLU A 156 29.37 16.23 5.93
N ALA A 157 28.79 16.38 7.13
CA ALA A 157 29.52 16.33 8.38
C ALA A 157 30.16 14.94 8.59
N LEU A 158 29.44 13.86 8.31
CA LEU A 158 29.93 12.48 8.40
C LEU A 158 31.08 12.21 7.43
N SER A 159 30.97 12.72 6.21
CA SER A 159 32.03 12.62 5.19
C SER A 159 33.28 13.37 5.63
N SER A 160 33.11 14.57 6.21
CA SER A 160 34.22 15.39 6.73
C SER A 160 34.96 14.71 7.88
N LYS A 161 34.23 14.14 8.85
CA LYS A 161 34.83 13.39 9.97
C LYS A 161 35.65 12.19 9.49
N LYS A 162 35.14 11.45 8.49
CA LYS A 162 35.84 10.30 7.91
C LYS A 162 37.17 10.70 7.26
N ASN A 163 37.17 11.82 6.53
CA ASN A 163 38.38 12.31 5.86
C ASN A 163 39.44 12.75 6.89
N MET A 164 39.02 13.37 8.00
CA MET A 164 39.91 13.74 9.08
C MET A 164 40.52 12.52 9.79
N SER A 165 39.73 11.46 10.06
CA SER A 165 40.25 10.25 10.70
C SER A 165 41.27 9.53 9.81
N LYS A 166 40.96 9.39 8.51
CA LYS A 166 41.89 8.81 7.53
C LYS A 166 43.20 9.60 7.44
N PHE A 167 43.12 10.93 7.42
CA PHE A 167 44.32 11.78 7.38
C PHE A 167 45.22 11.56 8.60
N LEU A 168 44.63 11.48 9.80
CA LEU A 168 45.37 11.22 11.04
C LEU A 168 46.00 9.81 11.09
N GLU A 169 45.34 8.79 10.53
CA GLU A 169 45.90 7.45 10.39
C GLU A 169 47.07 7.40 9.40
N THR A 170 46.98 8.11 8.27
CA THR A 170 48.07 8.19 7.29
C THR A 170 49.27 8.99 7.79
N ALA A 171 49.04 10.05 8.57
CA ALA A 171 50.12 10.89 9.12
C ALA A 171 50.92 10.14 10.20
N THR A 172 50.25 9.35 11.03
CA THR A 172 50.91 8.56 12.09
C THR A 172 51.69 7.37 11.54
N SER A 173 51.22 6.73 10.45
CA SER A 173 51.98 5.69 9.76
C SER A 173 53.24 6.23 9.07
N SER A 174 53.19 7.44 8.51
CA SER A 174 54.35 8.06 7.84
C SER A 174 55.42 8.54 8.84
N GLN A 175 55.06 8.83 10.09
CA GLN A 175 56.00 9.30 11.11
C GLN A 175 56.77 8.15 11.79
N ALA A 176 56.32 6.90 11.61
CA ALA A 176 56.93 5.71 12.22
C ALA A 176 58.05 5.06 11.38
N GLU A 177 58.18 5.38 10.09
CA GLU A 177 59.24 4.83 9.22
C GLU A 177 60.58 5.60 9.25
N GLY A 178 60.67 6.66 10.06
CA GLY A 178 61.84 7.56 10.10
C GLY A 178 62.88 7.32 11.20
N VAL A 179 62.72 6.29 12.04
CA VAL A 179 63.69 5.98 13.12
C VAL A 179 64.18 4.55 12.98
N VAL A 180 65.16 4.36 12.11
CA VAL A 180 66.11 3.25 12.22
C VAL A 180 67.46 3.88 12.55
N ILE A 181 67.92 3.58 13.76
CA ILE A 181 69.18 4.03 14.38
C ILE A 181 70.37 3.42 13.61
#